data_AF-A0A973KK77-F1
#
_entry.id   AF-A0A973KK77-F1
#
_cell.length_a   1.000
_cell.length_b   1.000
_cell.length_c   1.000
_cell.angle_alpha   90.00
_cell.angle_beta   90.00
_cell.angle_gamma   90.00
#
_symmetry.space_group_name_H-M   'P 1'
#
loop_
_entity.id
_entity.type
_entity.pdbx_description
1 polymer ?
#
loop_
_entity_poly.entity_id
_entity_poly.type
_entity_poly.pdbx_seq_one_letter_code
_entity_poly.pdbx_strand_id
1 'polypeptide(L)'
;MIRETRFLISRKQFAIDLTTVTLEATERDGIYWLSGSCQAVWYRRKAGVTRACIGTLGLWAQWLHDKPDLSSPEAMLGNQLDSRYGGDTDGRWDGTGYWGAEVPDVQERHLAILRPMLADYPTVPDGYDGWWTFQPAR
;
A
#
# COMPACT_ATOMS: atom_id res chain seq x y z
N MET A 1 -1.32 2.84 23.70
CA MET A 1 -1.92 1.55 24.12
C MET A 1 -2.34 0.80 22.86
N ILE A 2 -1.42 -0.04 22.38
CA ILE A 2 -1.49 -1.17 21.43
C ILE A 2 -2.68 -1.21 20.44
N ARG A 3 -2.50 -0.61 19.25
CA ARG A 3 -3.07 -1.08 17.98
C ARG A 3 -2.10 -0.92 16.78
N GLU A 4 -0.81 -0.86 17.07
CA GLU A 4 0.29 -0.77 16.08
C GLU A 4 0.65 -2.12 15.44
N THR A 5 -0.01 -3.23 15.82
CA THR A 5 0.44 -4.59 15.48
C THR A 5 -0.07 -5.16 14.17
N ARG A 6 -0.80 -4.40 13.33
CA ARG A 6 -1.32 -4.95 12.08
C ARG A 6 -1.07 -4.13 10.82
N PHE A 7 -0.77 -2.83 10.92
CA PHE A 7 -0.62 -1.95 9.75
C PHE A 7 0.25 -0.73 10.08
N LEU A 8 1.40 -0.54 9.40
CA LEU A 8 2.21 0.69 9.15
C LEU A 8 3.67 0.25 8.75
N ILE A 9 4.50 0.80 7.84
CA ILE A 9 4.62 2.14 7.21
C ILE A 9 5.28 2.05 5.81
N SER A 10 4.66 2.65 4.79
CA SER A 10 5.35 3.46 3.77
C SER A 10 5.23 4.93 4.20
N ARG A 11 6.20 5.79 3.85
CA ARG A 11 6.12 7.26 4.14
C ARG A 11 4.89 7.93 3.49
N LYS A 12 4.16 7.19 2.65
CA LYS A 12 2.83 7.46 2.10
C LYS A 12 1.86 6.50 2.81
N GLN A 13 0.89 6.96 3.61
CA GLN A 13 0.06 6.00 4.36
C GLN A 13 -0.89 5.25 3.40
N PHE A 14 -0.54 4.00 3.18
CA PHE A 14 -1.39 2.92 2.69
C PHE A 14 -1.62 1.97 3.88
N ALA A 15 -2.74 1.25 3.91
CA ALA A 15 -2.85 0.08 4.79
C ALA A 15 -2.29 -1.13 4.04
N ILE A 16 -1.20 -1.73 4.53
CA ILE A 16 -0.51 -2.85 3.87
C ILE A 16 -0.57 -4.09 4.75
N ASP A 17 -0.91 -5.25 4.18
CA ASP A 17 -0.73 -6.53 4.85
C ASP A 17 0.73 -6.97 4.82
N LEU A 18 1.42 -6.86 5.96
CA LEU A 18 2.84 -7.20 6.10
C LEU A 18 3.15 -8.65 5.75
N THR A 19 2.20 -9.57 5.91
CA THR A 19 2.40 -10.99 5.59
C THR A 19 2.51 -11.26 4.10
N THR A 20 2.13 -10.28 3.28
CA THR A 20 2.15 -10.37 1.81
C THR A 20 3.29 -9.60 1.17
N VAL A 21 4.14 -8.95 1.97
CA VAL A 21 5.26 -8.15 1.46
C VAL A 21 6.30 -9.09 0.87
N THR A 22 6.60 -8.88 -0.40
CA THR A 22 7.70 -9.51 -1.13
C THR A 22 8.62 -8.42 -1.64
N LEU A 23 9.93 -8.66 -1.60
CA LEU A 23 10.91 -7.74 -2.14
C LEU A 23 12.18 -8.50 -2.49
N GLU A 24 12.61 -8.34 -3.73
CA GLU A 24 13.85 -8.92 -4.25
C GLU A 24 14.82 -7.78 -4.60
N ALA A 25 16.11 -8.04 -4.43
CA ALA A 25 17.18 -7.12 -4.82
C ALA A 25 18.04 -7.76 -5.90
N THR A 26 18.26 -7.01 -6.98
CA THR A 26 19.29 -7.32 -7.99
C THR A 26 20.43 -6.34 -7.84
N GLU A 27 21.67 -6.85 -7.80
CA GLU A 27 22.88 -6.04 -7.77
C GLU A 27 23.57 -6.07 -9.14
N ARG A 28 24.02 -4.91 -9.61
CA ARG A 28 24.92 -4.77 -10.75
C ARG A 28 25.82 -3.57 -10.56
N ASP A 29 27.13 -3.78 -10.64
CA ASP A 29 28.15 -2.72 -10.53
C ASP A 29 28.05 -1.89 -9.23
N GLY A 30 27.71 -2.54 -8.10
CA GLY A 30 27.53 -1.89 -6.80
C GLY A 30 26.26 -1.02 -6.70
N ILE A 31 25.34 -1.18 -7.66
CA ILE A 31 24.03 -0.53 -7.66
C ILE A 31 22.96 -1.60 -7.41
N TYR A 32 21.95 -1.28 -6.62
CA TYR A 32 20.83 -2.16 -6.31
C TYR A 32 19.53 -1.67 -6.96
N TRP A 33 18.78 -2.63 -7.50
CA TRP A 33 17.41 -2.48 -7.98
C TRP A 33 16.50 -3.38 -7.16
N LEU A 34 15.39 -2.81 -6.70
CA LEU A 34 14.38 -3.51 -5.92
C LEU A 34 13.12 -3.70 -6.74
N SER A 35 12.52 -4.88 -6.64
CA SER A 35 11.22 -5.20 -7.21
C SER A 35 10.45 -6.11 -6.26
N GLY A 36 9.17 -5.83 -6.06
CA GLY A 36 8.35 -6.55 -5.10
C GLY A 36 6.90 -6.14 -5.16
N SER A 37 6.10 -6.68 -4.25
CA SER A 37 4.68 -6.37 -4.15
C SER A 37 4.15 -6.61 -2.73
N CYS A 38 2.97 -6.06 -2.45
CA CYS A 38 2.20 -6.35 -1.24
C CYS A 38 0.70 -6.14 -1.49
N GLN A 39 -0.15 -6.76 -0.68
CA GLN A 39 -1.56 -6.42 -0.61
C GLN A 39 -1.74 -5.12 0.17
N ALA A 40 -2.47 -4.18 -0.41
CA ALA A 40 -2.65 -2.86 0.16
C ALA A 40 -4.04 -2.28 -0.09
N VAL A 41 -4.42 -1.32 0.76
CA VAL A 41 -5.56 -0.43 0.57
C VAL A 41 -5.10 1.00 0.50
N TRP A 42 -5.63 1.75 -0.46
CA TRP A 42 -5.30 3.14 -0.72
C TRP A 42 -6.53 3.95 -1.11
N TYR A 43 -6.54 5.24 -0.78
CA TYR A 43 -7.58 6.13 -1.27
C TYR A 43 -7.29 6.64 -2.67
N ARG A 44 -8.32 6.67 -3.51
CA ARG A 44 -8.32 7.28 -4.83
C ARG A 44 -9.55 8.16 -4.98
N ARG A 45 -9.37 9.38 -5.48
CA ARG A 45 -10.48 10.25 -5.88
C ARG A 45 -10.48 10.35 -7.40
N LYS A 46 -11.66 10.16 -8.00
CA LYS A 46 -11.86 10.34 -9.45
C LYS A 46 -13.20 11.02 -9.67
N ALA A 47 -13.20 12.16 -10.36
CA ALA A 47 -14.41 12.92 -10.67
C ALA A 47 -15.24 13.24 -9.41
N GLY A 48 -14.56 13.69 -8.35
CA GLY A 48 -15.20 14.09 -7.09
C GLY A 48 -15.57 12.93 -6.15
N VAL A 49 -15.54 11.67 -6.60
CA VAL A 49 -15.89 10.49 -5.80
C VAL A 49 -14.66 9.89 -5.13
N THR A 50 -14.65 9.87 -3.81
CA THR A 50 -13.64 9.18 -3.00
C THR A 50 -13.94 7.69 -2.94
N ARG A 51 -12.91 6.87 -3.19
CA ARG A 51 -12.99 5.41 -3.10
C ARG A 51 -11.77 4.89 -2.36
N ALA A 52 -11.94 3.83 -1.58
CA ALA A 52 -10.81 3.02 -1.15
C ALA A 52 -10.63 1.90 -2.18
N CYS A 53 -9.44 1.80 -2.78
CA CYS A 53 -9.05 0.71 -3.65
C CYS A 53 -8.27 -0.31 -2.82
N ILE A 54 -8.53 -1.58 -3.05
CA ILE A 54 -7.77 -2.68 -2.48
C ILE A 54 -7.22 -3.55 -3.59
N GLY A 55 -6.01 -4.08 -3.39
CA GLY A 55 -5.39 -5.05 -4.27
C GLY A 55 -3.88 -5.04 -4.11
N THR A 56 -3.18 -5.33 -5.20
CA THR A 56 -1.72 -5.49 -5.18
C THR A 56 -1.02 -4.18 -5.47
N LEU A 57 -0.16 -3.72 -4.56
CA LEU A 57 0.73 -2.58 -4.74
C LEU A 57 2.12 -3.06 -5.14
N GLY A 58 2.63 -2.62 -6.29
CA GLY A 58 4.01 -2.84 -6.66
C GLY A 58 4.97 -2.00 -5.83
N LEU A 59 6.13 -2.57 -5.53
CA LEU A 59 7.22 -1.95 -4.77
C LEU A 59 8.47 -1.94 -5.66
N TRP A 60 9.04 -0.77 -5.94
CA TRP A 60 10.33 -0.69 -6.64
C TRP A 60 11.23 0.40 -6.08
N ALA A 61 12.53 0.18 -6.23
CA ALA A 61 13.53 1.23 -6.12
C ALA A 61 14.63 0.93 -7.13
N GLN A 62 15.35 1.96 -7.54
CA GLN A 62 16.43 1.87 -8.50
C GLN A 62 17.54 2.81 -8.09
N TRP A 63 18.76 2.54 -8.54
CA TRP A 63 19.92 3.39 -8.28
C TRP A 63 20.27 3.50 -6.79
N LEU A 64 20.00 2.45 -6.01
CA LEU A 64 20.41 2.42 -4.60
C LEU A 64 21.90 2.06 -4.52
N HIS A 65 22.66 2.85 -3.77
CA HIS A 65 24.10 2.62 -3.56
C HIS A 65 24.39 1.83 -2.28
N ASP A 66 23.47 1.84 -1.33
CA ASP A 66 23.57 1.04 -0.11
C ASP A 66 22.84 -0.29 -0.31
N LYS A 67 23.38 -1.35 0.29
CA LYS A 67 22.75 -2.67 0.27
C LYS A 67 21.39 -2.59 0.99
N PRO A 68 20.29 -2.97 0.32
CA PRO A 68 18.96 -2.90 0.90
C PRO A 68 18.78 -3.93 2.02
N ASP A 69 17.98 -3.57 3.03
CA ASP A 69 17.59 -4.48 4.10
C ASP A 69 16.30 -5.21 3.71
N LEU A 70 16.40 -6.53 3.61
CA LEU A 70 15.30 -7.44 3.27
C LEU A 70 14.99 -8.43 4.41
N SER A 71 15.47 -8.15 5.63
CA SER A 71 15.39 -9.09 6.76
C SER A 71 13.98 -9.25 7.34
N SER A 72 13.10 -8.28 7.15
CA SER A 72 11.70 -8.31 7.55
C SER A 72 10.82 -7.47 6.62
N PRO A 73 9.50 -7.68 6.59
CA PRO A 73 8.56 -6.81 5.86
C PRO A 73 8.73 -5.32 6.19
N GLU A 74 8.95 -4.99 7.45
CA GLU A 74 9.16 -3.60 7.90
C GLU A 74 10.48 -3.03 7.36
N ALA A 75 11.56 -3.81 7.39
CA ALA A 75 12.84 -3.43 6.81
C ALA A 75 12.73 -3.23 5.29
N MET A 76 12.02 -4.14 4.61
CA MET A 76 11.74 -4.05 3.18
C MET A 76 11.02 -2.73 2.84
N LEU A 77 9.94 -2.41 3.57
CA LEU A 77 9.17 -1.17 3.38
C LEU A 77 9.94 0.10 3.79
N GLY A 78 10.97 -0.04 4.64
CA GLY A 78 11.88 1.03 5.04
C GLY A 78 12.87 1.47 3.95
N ASN A 79 13.07 0.66 2.90
CA ASN A 79 13.85 1.04 1.73
C ASN A 79 13.18 2.25 1.03
N GLN A 80 13.94 3.01 0.23
CA GLN A 80 13.44 4.18 -0.51
C GLN A 80 12.56 3.77 -1.71
N LEU A 81 11.50 3.02 -1.42
CA LEU A 81 10.59 2.45 -2.40
C LEU A 81 9.69 3.54 -2.97
N ASP A 82 9.55 3.49 -4.28
CA ASP A 82 8.45 4.06 -4.98
C ASP A 82 7.36 2.99 -5.17
N SER A 83 6.15 3.37 -4.79
CA SER A 83 4.97 2.51 -4.78
C SER A 83 3.81 3.13 -5.60
N ARG A 84 4.15 3.99 -6.58
CA ARG A 84 3.19 4.74 -7.45
C ARG A 84 2.77 4.04 -8.76
N TYR A 85 3.56 3.10 -9.25
CA TYR A 85 3.42 2.32 -10.48
C TYR A 85 2.66 1.00 -10.24
N GLY A 86 1.78 0.62 -11.17
CA GLY A 86 1.28 -0.76 -11.24
C GLY A 86 0.47 -1.29 -10.06
N GLY A 87 -0.24 -0.43 -9.32
CA GLY A 87 -1.21 -0.91 -8.34
C GLY A 87 -2.41 -1.57 -9.04
N ASP A 88 -2.54 -2.89 -8.96
CA ASP A 88 -3.68 -3.64 -9.49
C ASP A 88 -4.84 -3.56 -8.51
N THR A 89 -5.95 -2.99 -8.96
CA THR A 89 -7.14 -2.82 -8.12
C THR A 89 -8.07 -4.02 -8.26
N ASP A 90 -8.05 -4.89 -7.26
CA ASP A 90 -8.85 -6.11 -7.19
C ASP A 90 -10.22 -5.88 -6.51
N GLY A 91 -10.35 -4.77 -5.77
CA GLY A 91 -11.58 -4.37 -5.13
C GLY A 91 -11.66 -2.89 -4.82
N ARG A 92 -12.86 -2.42 -4.55
CA ARG A 92 -13.17 -1.01 -4.29
C ARG A 92 -14.25 -0.90 -3.24
N TRP A 93 -14.10 0.04 -2.34
CA TRP A 93 -15.17 0.55 -1.51
C TRP A 93 -15.51 1.97 -1.94
N ASP A 94 -16.80 2.24 -2.17
CA ASP A 94 -17.28 3.48 -2.79
C ASP A 94 -17.90 4.48 -1.81
N GLY A 95 -17.80 4.22 -0.51
CA GLY A 95 -18.50 4.98 0.52
C GLY A 95 -19.68 4.24 1.14
N THR A 96 -20.26 3.26 0.43
CA THR A 96 -21.47 2.56 0.86
C THR A 96 -21.31 1.04 0.82
N GLY A 97 -20.63 0.52 -0.21
CA GLY A 97 -20.47 -0.91 -0.44
C GLY A 97 -19.08 -1.27 -0.91
N TYR A 98 -18.73 -2.54 -0.70
CA TYR A 98 -17.54 -3.15 -1.27
C TYR A 98 -17.90 -3.86 -2.58
N TRP A 99 -17.11 -3.61 -3.62
CA TRP A 99 -17.24 -4.16 -4.97
C TRP A 99 -15.88 -4.72 -5.39
N GLY A 100 -15.77 -6.00 -5.71
CA GLY A 100 -14.48 -6.58 -6.06
C GLY A 100 -14.55 -8.09 -6.22
N ALA A 101 -13.47 -8.77 -5.82
CA ALA A 101 -13.33 -10.22 -5.91
C ALA A 101 -14.63 -10.99 -5.56
N GLU A 102 -15.09 -11.81 -6.50
CA GLU A 102 -16.24 -12.70 -6.33
C GLU A 102 -15.91 -13.92 -5.46
N VAL A 103 -14.62 -14.28 -5.37
CA VAL A 103 -14.14 -15.38 -4.55
C VAL A 103 -14.22 -15.00 -3.06
N PRO A 104 -15.01 -15.71 -2.23
CA PRO A 104 -15.26 -15.32 -0.84
C PRO A 104 -14.00 -15.14 0.01
N ASP A 105 -13.02 -16.06 -0.09
CA ASP A 105 -11.78 -15.98 0.69
C ASP A 105 -10.94 -14.74 0.32
N VAL A 106 -10.95 -14.35 -0.95
CA VAL A 106 -10.27 -13.14 -1.42
C VAL A 106 -10.98 -11.91 -0.85
N GLN A 107 -12.32 -11.90 -0.91
CA GLN A 107 -13.13 -10.83 -0.34
C GLN A 107 -12.92 -10.72 1.19
N GLU A 108 -12.84 -11.82 1.92
CA GLU A 108 -12.59 -11.80 3.37
C GLU A 108 -11.22 -11.21 3.70
N ARG A 109 -10.15 -11.63 3.02
CA ARG A 109 -8.82 -11.02 3.15
C ARG A 109 -8.86 -9.53 2.85
N HIS A 110 -9.57 -9.15 1.79
CA HIS A 110 -9.73 -7.76 1.42
C HIS A 110 -10.40 -6.94 2.53
N LEU A 111 -11.50 -7.44 3.07
CA LEU A 111 -12.22 -6.79 4.16
C LEU A 111 -11.41 -6.74 5.46
N ALA A 112 -10.53 -7.72 5.71
CA ALA A 112 -9.63 -7.73 6.86
C ALA A 112 -8.61 -6.58 6.83
N ILE A 113 -8.19 -6.13 5.65
CA ILE A 113 -7.29 -4.97 5.47
C ILE A 113 -8.10 -3.66 5.42
N LEU A 114 -9.23 -3.66 4.70
CA LEU A 114 -10.06 -2.46 4.50
C LEU A 114 -10.72 -1.96 5.79
N ARG A 115 -11.27 -2.85 6.62
CA ARG A 115 -12.04 -2.44 7.82
C ARG A 115 -11.20 -1.63 8.82
N PRO A 116 -9.97 -2.04 9.19
CA PRO A 116 -9.09 -1.22 10.02
C PRO A 116 -8.76 0.13 9.37
N MET A 117 -8.51 0.16 8.06
CA MET A 117 -8.23 1.42 7.37
C MET A 117 -9.39 2.42 7.46
N LEU A 118 -10.62 1.95 7.24
CA LEU A 118 -11.81 2.81 7.34
C LEU A 118 -12.07 3.29 8.77
N ALA A 119 -11.62 2.56 9.79
CA ALA A 119 -11.75 2.96 11.18
C ALA A 119 -10.76 4.05 11.59
N ASP A 120 -9.54 4.02 11.02
CA ASP A 120 -8.41 4.79 11.56
C ASP A 120 -7.91 5.93 10.65
N TYR A 121 -8.29 6.01 9.37
CA TYR A 121 -7.72 6.99 8.43
C TYR A 121 -8.70 8.09 7.97
N PRO A 122 -8.27 9.37 7.96
CA PRO A 122 -9.16 10.50 7.66
C PRO A 122 -9.61 10.56 6.20
N THR A 123 -10.70 11.27 5.95
CA THR A 123 -11.25 11.51 4.61
C THR A 123 -10.25 12.26 3.73
N VAL A 124 -10.19 11.95 2.43
CA VAL A 124 -9.38 12.69 1.44
C VAL A 124 -9.85 14.16 1.39
N PRO A 125 -8.95 15.16 1.41
CA PRO A 125 -9.33 16.57 1.30
C PRO A 125 -10.15 16.88 0.04
N ASP A 126 -11.03 17.88 0.15
CA ASP A 126 -11.84 18.33 -0.98
C ASP A 126 -11.01 18.95 -2.09
N GLY A 127 -11.46 18.72 -3.34
CA GLY A 127 -10.80 19.21 -4.56
C GLY A 127 -9.61 18.38 -5.06
N TYR A 128 -9.20 17.33 -4.34
CA TYR A 128 -8.13 16.44 -4.81
C TYR A 128 -8.64 15.43 -5.86
N ASP A 129 -8.00 15.35 -7.03
CA ASP A 129 -8.33 14.36 -8.07
C ASP A 129 -7.07 13.55 -8.40
N GLY A 130 -7.09 12.23 -8.16
CA GLY A 130 -5.92 11.36 -8.28
C GLY A 130 -5.69 10.40 -7.11
N TRP A 131 -4.41 10.19 -6.76
CA TRP A 131 -3.95 9.26 -5.73
C TRP A 131 -3.60 9.98 -4.43
N TRP A 132 -4.48 9.93 -3.44
CA TRP A 132 -4.19 10.58 -2.16
C TRP A 132 -3.32 9.65 -1.32
N THR A 133 -2.23 10.19 -0.79
CA THR A 133 -1.39 9.50 0.18
C THR A 133 -1.30 10.38 1.40
N PHE A 134 -1.50 9.83 2.59
CA PHE A 134 -1.26 10.60 3.78
C PHE A 134 0.25 10.73 3.98
N GLN A 135 0.73 11.96 4.02
CA GLN A 135 2.11 12.24 4.38
C GLN A 135 2.16 12.45 5.90
N PRO A 136 3.16 11.92 6.61
CA PRO A 136 3.41 12.35 7.98
C PRO A 136 3.62 13.87 8.02
N ALA A 137 3.14 14.52 9.08
CA ALA A 137 3.44 15.94 9.31
C ALA A 137 4.96 16.12 9.35
N ARG A 138 5.44 17.17 8.65
CA ARG A 138 6.86 17.53 8.63
C ARG A 138 7.31 18.08 9.98
#